data_AF-A0A0C3ILB7-F1
#
_entry.id   AF-A0A0C3ILB7-F1
#
_cell.length_a   1.000
_cell.length_b   1.000
_cell.length_c   1.000
_cell.angle_alpha   90.00
_cell.angle_beta   90.00
_cell.angle_gamma   90.00
#
_symmetry.space_group_name_H-M   'P 1'
#
loop_
_entity.id
_entity.type
_entity.pdbx_description
1 polymer ?
#
loop_
_entity_poly.entity_id
_entity_poly.type
_entity_poly.pdbx_seq_one_letter_code
_entity_poly.pdbx_strand_id
1 'polypeptide(L)'
;LTSMPSVVADGLLSRFTESARTSSKSQFTSQKETLLLTHMFALCLRVDDYATNTEIIAKDLSQSTQSINTLFKSMGCQITKLTVADLKRFGLPDSAAETKHALLKVPLEFPKPRGKRRHG
;
A
#
# COMPACT_ATOMS: atom_id res chain seq x y z
N LEU A 1 21.63 14.17 -0.48
CA LEU A 1 20.98 13.16 0.40
C LEU A 1 21.58 13.33 1.79
N THR A 2 20.87 14.03 2.66
CA THR A 2 21.21 14.24 4.07
C THR A 2 21.53 12.89 4.72
N SER A 3 22.59 12.80 5.52
CA SER A 3 23.02 11.55 6.14
C SER A 3 21.91 10.99 7.03
N MET A 4 21.24 9.93 6.58
CA MET A 4 20.27 9.20 7.39
C MET A 4 21.00 8.64 8.63
N PRO A 5 20.48 8.84 9.86
CA PRO A 5 21.08 8.26 11.06
C PRO A 5 21.22 6.75 10.93
N SER A 6 22.36 6.19 11.36
CA SER A 6 22.68 4.76 11.21
C SER A 6 21.61 3.85 11.82
N VAL A 7 21.05 4.23 12.98
CA VAL A 7 19.96 3.48 13.64
C VAL A 7 18.74 3.29 12.74
N VAL A 8 18.43 4.25 11.87
CA VAL A 8 17.32 4.13 10.92
C VAL A 8 17.71 3.21 9.77
N ALA A 9 18.92 3.36 9.23
CA ALA A 9 19.46 2.49 8.18
C ALA A 9 19.47 1.02 8.62
N ASP A 10 20.05 0.76 9.80
CA ASP A 10 20.17 -0.57 10.39
C ASP A 10 18.80 -1.17 10.70
N GLY A 11 17.87 -0.35 11.19
CA GLY A 11 16.49 -0.76 11.43
C GLY A 11 15.75 -1.15 10.16
N LEU A 12 15.92 -0.42 9.07
CA LEU A 12 15.33 -0.75 7.77
C LEU A 12 15.91 -2.05 7.21
N LEU A 13 17.24 -2.19 7.22
CA LEU A 13 17.91 -3.41 6.76
C LEU A 13 17.48 -4.63 7.58
N SER A 14 17.45 -4.51 8.91
CA SER A 14 17.06 -5.59 9.81
C SER A 14 15.62 -6.09 9.59
N ARG A 15 14.68 -5.18 9.32
CA ARG A 15 13.25 -5.52 9.18
C ARG A 15 12.87 -5.97 7.77
N PHE A 16 13.44 -5.33 6.76
CA PHE A 16 13.04 -5.49 5.36
C PHE A 16 14.07 -6.23 4.50
N THR A 17 15.07 -6.89 5.09
CA THR A 17 15.95 -7.83 4.39
C THR A 17 16.10 -9.14 5.17
N GLU A 18 16.67 -10.16 4.55
CA GLU A 18 17.00 -11.45 5.18
C GLU A 18 18.46 -11.79 4.88
N SER A 19 19.16 -12.43 5.82
CA SER A 19 20.49 -12.97 5.53
C SER A 19 20.36 -14.34 4.87
N ALA A 20 21.08 -14.54 3.77
CA ALA A 20 21.21 -15.86 3.17
C ALA A 20 21.95 -16.81 4.13
N ARG A 21 21.50 -18.07 4.25
CA ARG A 21 22.11 -19.07 5.18
C ARG A 21 23.61 -19.27 5.00
N THR A 22 24.16 -18.95 3.83
CA THR A 22 25.56 -19.19 3.46
C THR A 22 26.34 -17.89 3.18
N SER A 23 25.73 -16.71 3.37
CA SER A 23 26.38 -15.44 3.06
C SER A 23 25.92 -14.34 4.01
N SER A 24 26.85 -13.48 4.41
CA SER A 24 26.56 -12.23 5.15
C SER A 24 25.90 -11.15 4.29
N LYS A 25 25.58 -11.44 3.01
CA LYS A 25 24.86 -10.52 2.13
C LYS A 25 23.36 -10.55 2.44
N SER A 26 22.82 -9.38 2.76
CA SER A 26 21.38 -9.16 2.85
C SER A 26 20.70 -9.40 1.50
N GLN A 27 19.63 -10.17 1.52
CA GLN A 27 18.78 -10.47 0.37
C GLN A 27 17.41 -9.80 0.56
N PHE A 28 16.92 -9.22 -0.53
CA PHE A 28 15.58 -8.66 -0.62
C PHE A 28 14.65 -9.69 -1.27
N THR A 29 13.87 -10.41 -0.46
CA THR A 29 12.92 -11.40 -0.95
C THR A 29 11.60 -10.74 -1.33
N SER A 30 10.79 -11.38 -2.18
CA SER A 30 9.47 -10.85 -2.57
C SER A 30 8.53 -10.61 -1.37
N GLN A 31 8.68 -11.42 -0.32
CA GLN A 31 7.94 -11.23 0.93
C GLN A 31 8.38 -9.95 1.65
N LYS A 32 9.69 -9.71 1.75
CA LYS A 32 10.25 -8.50 2.37
C LYS A 32 9.95 -7.24 1.56
N GLU A 33 9.95 -7.34 0.24
CA GLU A 33 9.50 -6.28 -0.67
C GLU A 33 8.03 -5.92 -0.39
N THR A 34 7.15 -6.93 -0.35
CA THR A 34 5.73 -6.73 -0.02
C THR A 34 5.56 -6.09 1.36
N LEU A 35 6.36 -6.51 2.34
CA LEU A 35 6.35 -5.96 3.69
C LEU A 35 6.76 -4.48 3.71
N LEU A 36 7.80 -4.11 2.96
CA LEU A 36 8.23 -2.71 2.83
C LEU A 36 7.16 -1.86 2.14
N LEU A 37 6.62 -2.34 1.02
CA LEU A 37 5.60 -1.63 0.25
C LEU A 37 4.34 -1.37 1.08
N THR A 38 3.86 -2.36 1.83
CA THR A 38 2.68 -2.19 2.69
C THR A 38 2.92 -1.22 3.84
N HIS A 39 4.14 -1.14 4.39
CA HIS A 39 4.49 -0.08 5.35
C HIS A 39 4.50 1.30 4.70
N MET A 40 5.06 1.45 3.49
CA MET A 40 5.02 2.70 2.75
C MET A 40 3.58 3.13 2.45
N PHE A 41 2.72 2.20 2.04
CA PHE A 41 1.31 2.51 1.77
C PHE A 41 0.52 2.90 3.02
N ALA A 42 0.83 2.34 4.18
CA ALA A 42 0.26 2.80 5.44
C ALA A 42 0.62 4.27 5.74
N LEU A 43 1.84 4.70 5.38
CA LEU A 43 2.23 6.11 5.46
C LEU A 43 1.48 6.98 4.45
N CYS A 44 1.31 6.52 3.20
CA CYS A 44 0.49 7.22 2.21
C CYS A 44 -0.94 7.41 2.70
N LEU A 45 -1.58 6.35 3.24
CA LEU A 45 -2.93 6.46 3.82
C LEU A 45 -2.96 7.48 4.95
N ARG A 46 -1.94 7.52 5.82
CA ARG A 46 -1.90 8.47 6.94
C ARG A 46 -1.81 9.93 6.47
N VAL A 47 -1.08 10.18 5.38
CA VAL A 47 -0.88 11.51 4.79
C VAL A 47 -2.09 11.96 3.97
N ASP A 48 -2.75 11.04 3.27
CA ASP A 48 -3.89 11.31 2.39
C ASP A 48 -5.25 11.18 3.11
N ASP A 49 -5.30 11.43 4.42
CA ASP A 49 -6.52 11.29 5.25
C ASP A 49 -7.29 9.98 5.03
N TYR A 50 -6.55 8.88 4.87
CA TYR A 50 -7.00 7.51 4.66
C TYR A 50 -7.71 7.27 3.31
N ALA A 51 -7.49 8.15 2.33
CA ALA A 51 -8.02 8.07 0.97
C ALA A 51 -6.92 8.35 -0.10
N THR A 52 -6.13 7.33 -0.43
CA THR A 52 -4.97 7.45 -1.34
C THR A 52 -5.31 7.14 -2.80
N ASN A 53 -4.87 7.97 -3.75
CA ASN A 53 -5.00 7.69 -5.19
C ASN A 53 -4.01 6.61 -5.65
N THR A 54 -4.50 5.45 -6.08
CA THR A 54 -3.63 4.31 -6.40
C THR A 54 -2.91 4.42 -7.74
N GLU A 55 -3.38 5.27 -8.66
CA GLU A 55 -2.72 5.49 -9.96
C GLU A 55 -1.45 6.31 -9.82
N ILE A 56 -1.45 7.30 -8.92
CA ILE A 56 -0.26 8.11 -8.61
C ILE A 56 0.82 7.21 -8.01
N ILE A 57 0.47 6.42 -6.99
CA ILE A 57 1.40 5.48 -6.35
C ILE A 57 1.95 4.45 -7.36
N ALA A 58 1.10 3.94 -8.24
CA ALA A 58 1.52 3.00 -9.28
C ALA A 58 2.54 3.63 -10.24
N LYS A 59 2.31 4.88 -10.65
CA LYS A 59 3.22 5.63 -11.51
C LYS A 59 4.56 5.89 -10.82
N ASP A 60 4.54 6.36 -9.58
CA ASP A 60 5.75 6.70 -8.82
C ASP A 60 6.64 5.47 -8.56
N LEU A 61 6.02 4.32 -8.28
CA LEU A 61 6.72 3.06 -8.06
C LEU A 61 6.98 2.27 -9.34
N SER A 62 6.56 2.77 -10.51
CA SER A 62 6.65 2.05 -11.79
C SER A 62 6.05 0.64 -11.74
N GLN A 63 4.95 0.48 -11.02
CA GLN A 63 4.20 -0.79 -10.89
C GLN A 63 2.83 -0.68 -11.55
N SER A 64 2.19 -1.81 -11.83
CA SER A 64 0.83 -1.80 -12.35
C SER A 64 -0.17 -1.39 -11.26
N THR A 65 -1.16 -0.57 -11.61
CA THR A 65 -2.24 -0.17 -10.69
C THR A 65 -2.97 -1.39 -10.11
N GLN A 66 -3.04 -2.50 -10.85
CA GLN A 66 -3.63 -3.74 -10.37
C GLN A 66 -2.84 -4.38 -9.20
N SER A 67 -1.50 -4.35 -9.27
CA SER A 67 -0.65 -4.84 -8.19
C SER A 67 -0.81 -4.00 -6.94
N ILE A 68 -0.74 -2.67 -7.09
CA ILE A 68 -0.95 -1.69 -6.02
C ILE A 68 -2.33 -1.88 -5.37
N ASN A 69 -3.39 -1.98 -6.17
CA ASN A 69 -4.74 -2.24 -5.69
C ASN A 69 -4.85 -3.56 -4.90
N THR A 70 -4.08 -4.59 -5.27
CA THR A 70 -4.09 -5.88 -4.56
C THR A 70 -3.45 -5.75 -3.18
N LEU A 71 -2.36 -5.01 -3.08
CA LEU A 71 -1.71 -4.70 -1.80
C LEU A 71 -2.59 -3.83 -0.89
N PHE A 72 -3.22 -2.78 -1.41
CA PHE A 72 -4.16 -1.98 -0.62
C PHE A 72 -5.34 -2.81 -0.10
N LYS A 73 -5.87 -3.73 -0.91
CA LYS A 73 -6.93 -4.66 -0.48
C LYS A 73 -6.47 -5.62 0.61
N SER A 74 -5.23 -6.11 0.58
CA SER A 74 -4.71 -6.98 1.64
C SER A 74 -4.52 -6.25 2.96
N MET A 75 -4.34 -4.92 2.92
CA MET A 75 -4.36 -4.04 4.10
C MET A 75 -5.78 -3.66 4.58
N GLY A 76 -6.84 -4.13 3.90
CA GLY A 76 -8.23 -3.84 4.26
C GLY A 76 -8.81 -2.57 3.63
N CYS A 77 -8.13 -1.97 2.65
CA CYS A 77 -8.70 -0.84 1.91
C CYS A 77 -9.73 -1.28 0.89
N GLN A 78 -10.75 -0.45 0.70
CA GLN A 78 -11.72 -0.55 -0.39
C GLN A 78 -11.22 0.29 -1.58
N ILE A 79 -11.20 -0.30 -2.78
CA ILE A 79 -10.84 0.45 -3.99
C ILE A 79 -12.12 1.00 -4.62
N THR A 80 -12.38 2.29 -4.42
CA THR A 80 -13.63 2.95 -4.84
C THR A 80 -13.37 4.34 -5.42
N LYS A 81 -14.32 4.85 -6.23
CA LYS A 81 -14.38 6.28 -6.51
C LYS A 81 -14.88 7.02 -5.26
N LEU A 82 -14.41 8.25 -5.08
CA LEU A 82 -14.85 9.11 -3.99
C LEU A 82 -16.19 9.76 -4.35
N THR A 83 -17.08 9.91 -3.37
CA THR A 83 -18.33 10.66 -3.55
C THR A 83 -18.07 12.16 -3.45
N VAL A 84 -19.01 13.00 -3.90
CA VAL A 84 -18.92 14.47 -3.73
C VAL A 84 -18.77 14.86 -2.26
N ALA A 85 -19.40 14.12 -1.35
CA ALA A 85 -19.25 14.34 0.09
C ALA A 85 -17.83 14.00 0.58
N ASP A 86 -17.24 12.90 0.08
CA ASP A 86 -15.87 12.51 0.39
C ASP A 86 -14.87 13.54 -0.12
N LEU A 87 -15.03 14.02 -1.37
CA LEU A 87 -14.15 15.04 -1.97
C LEU A 87 -14.12 16.33 -1.14
N LYS A 88 -15.30 16.82 -0.72
CA LYS A 88 -15.41 17.98 0.16
C LYS A 88 -14.74 17.74 1.51
N ARG A 89 -14.90 16.54 2.08
CA ARG A 89 -14.30 16.17 3.36
C ARG A 89 -12.77 16.12 3.28
N PHE A 90 -12.22 15.63 2.18
CA PHE A 90 -10.78 15.50 1.96
C PHE A 90 -10.15 16.74 1.31
N GLY A 91 -10.92 17.79 1.01
CA GLY A 91 -10.43 19.00 0.35
C GLY A 91 -9.92 18.74 -1.08
N LEU A 92 -10.42 17.71 -1.75
CA LEU A 92 -10.01 17.31 -3.09
C LEU A 92 -10.86 18.01 -4.17
N PRO A 93 -10.28 18.27 -5.36
CA PRO A 93 -11.02 18.84 -6.48
C PRO A 93 -12.04 17.84 -7.04
N ASP A 94 -13.09 18.34 -7.71
CA ASP A 94 -14.13 17.50 -8.33
C ASP A 94 -13.56 16.49 -9.35
N SER A 95 -12.44 16.82 -9.99
CA SER A 95 -11.74 15.92 -10.92
C SER A 95 -11.21 14.64 -10.25
N ALA A 96 -10.99 14.64 -8.93
CA ALA A 96 -10.58 13.44 -8.21
C ALA A 96 -11.71 12.40 -8.07
N ALA A 97 -12.96 12.73 -8.45
CA ALA A 97 -14.05 11.76 -8.58
C ALA A 97 -13.78 10.71 -9.68
N GLU A 98 -12.94 11.03 -10.67
CA GLU A 98 -12.74 10.17 -11.83
C GLU A 98 -11.80 8.99 -11.56
N THR A 99 -10.87 9.16 -10.63
CA THR A 99 -9.88 8.14 -10.29
C THR A 99 -10.31 7.31 -9.09
N LYS A 100 -9.85 6.06 -9.03
CA LYS A 100 -10.11 5.19 -7.89
C LYS A 100 -9.11 5.48 -6.78
N HIS A 101 -9.63 5.51 -5.56
CA HIS A 101 -8.85 5.67 -4.35
C HIS A 101 -8.92 4.40 -3.51
N ALA A 102 -7.81 4.08 -2.84
CA ALA A 102 -7.77 3.14 -1.74
C ALA A 102 -8.26 3.85 -0.49
N LEU A 103 -9.44 3.45 -0.02
CA LEU A 103 -10.12 4.05 1.12
C LEU A 103 -10.11 3.09 2.29
N LEU A 104 -9.51 3.50 3.41
CA LEU A 104 -9.53 2.73 4.66
C LEU A 104 -10.65 3.23 5.56
N LYS A 105 -11.68 2.39 5.77
CA LYS A 105 -12.85 2.72 6.59
C LYS A 105 -12.82 2.00 7.93
N VAL A 106 -13.52 2.58 8.90
CA VAL A 106 -13.85 1.95 10.17
C VAL A 106 -15.34 1.54 10.18
N PRO A 107 -15.70 0.36 10.70
CA PRO A 107 -14.80 -0.71 11.15
C PRO A 107 -14.01 -1.32 9.99
N LEU A 108 -12.83 -1.88 10.30
CA LEU A 108 -11.97 -2.51 9.31
C LEU A 108 -12.59 -3.81 8.81
N GLU A 109 -12.77 -3.92 7.49
CA GLU A 109 -13.31 -5.12 6.85
C GLU A 109 -12.32 -5.69 5.83
N PHE A 110 -11.82 -6.89 6.10
CA PHE A 110 -10.99 -7.60 5.13
C PHE A 110 -11.85 -8.29 4.06
N PRO A 111 -11.37 -8.36 2.80
CA PRO A 111 -12.08 -9.05 1.75
C PRO A 111 -12.30 -10.52 2.10
N LYS A 112 -13.55 -10.98 2.04
CA LYS A 112 -13.89 -12.38 2.27
C LYS A 112 -13.17 -13.25 1.22
N PRO A 113 -12.49 -14.34 1.62
CA PRO A 113 -11.93 -15.29 0.67
C PRO A 113 -13.05 -15.74 -0.29
N ARG A 114 -12.81 -15.68 -1.60
CA ARG A 114 -13.78 -16.21 -2.56
C ARG A 114 -13.85 -17.72 -2.35
N GLY A 115 -14.96 -18.22 -1.82
CA GLY A 115 -15.18 -19.65 -1.67
C GLY A 115 -15.03 -20.36 -3.01
N LYS A 116 -14.29 -21.48 -3.04
CA LYS A 116 -14.19 -22.32 -4.25
C LYS A 116 -15.59 -22.69 -4.71
N ARG A 117 -16.00 -22.22 -5.89
CA ARG A 117 -17.16 -22.77 -6.58
C ARG A 117 -16.85 -24.22 -6.89
N ARG A 118 -17.53 -25.16 -6.22
CA ARG A 118 -17.51 -26.58 -6.61
C ARG A 118 -18.18 -26.64 -7.99
N HIS A 119 -17.41 -26.83 -9.05
CA HIS A 119 -17.96 -27.37 -10.29
C HIS A 119 -18.36 -28.81 -9.97
N GLY A 120 -19.65 -29.09 -10.04
CA GLY A 120 -20.19 -30.44 -10.14
C GLY A 120 -20.29 -30.83 -11.61
#